data_AF-A0A2E8HFA6-F1
#
_entry.id   AF-A0A2E8HFA6-F1
#
_cell.length_a   1.000
_cell.length_b   1.000
_cell.length_c   1.000
_cell.angle_alpha   90.00
_cell.angle_beta   90.00
_cell.angle_gamma   90.00
#
_symmetry.space_group_name_H-M   'P 1'
#
loop_
_entity.id
_entity.type
_entity.pdbx_description
1 polymer ?
#
loop_
_entity_poly.entity_id
_entity_poly.type
_entity_poly.pdbx_seq_one_letter_code
_entity_poly.pdbx_strand_id
1 'polypeptide(L)'
;MEGDPLFSAKVRLVVGLAAAGCVAVFLLPAIPQDPAYHAFVDQRRIWGVPNFWNVVSNLPFTAVGVAGLIIARSRLVGGIPELRAGYLAFFAGVILVGPGSALYHLDPTSATLVWDRLPMTLAFMAFFSVLIGESICVRAGSLFLWPLVLIGFASVVYWHFSEIAGSGDLRLYALVQFLSMVIMPLILLLFRSPISAGWTWSVIGAYAVSKAAELADGPIYALFGFVSGHSVKHLLAAGGGLIFAVALRSRNRLGRRGESGVKRGGHTAPTALHTGDDK
;
A
#
# COMPACT_ATOMS: atom_id res chain seq x y z
N MET A 1 -9.31 -33.99 -3.95
CA MET A 1 -9.87 -32.87 -3.17
C MET A 1 -8.72 -32.16 -2.48
N GLU A 2 -8.09 -31.19 -3.14
CA GLU A 2 -7.28 -30.21 -2.40
C GLU A 2 -8.24 -29.42 -1.50
N GLY A 3 -8.00 -29.44 -0.19
CA GLY A 3 -8.81 -28.70 0.75
C GLY A 3 -8.82 -27.20 0.41
N ASP A 4 -9.93 -26.52 0.70
CA ASP A 4 -10.05 -25.07 0.52
C ASP A 4 -8.79 -24.38 1.11
N PRO A 5 -8.06 -23.55 0.33
CA PRO A 5 -6.81 -22.92 0.77
C PRO A 5 -6.96 -22.09 2.06
N LEU A 6 -8.16 -21.61 2.37
CA LEU A 6 -8.51 -20.95 3.65
C LEU A 6 -8.35 -21.89 4.85
N PHE A 7 -8.52 -23.19 4.60
CA PHE A 7 -8.29 -24.39 5.42
C PHE A 7 -6.84 -24.69 5.82
N SER A 8 -5.85 -24.05 5.20
CA SER A 8 -4.46 -24.49 5.31
C SER A 8 -3.82 -24.16 6.66
N ALA A 9 -2.83 -24.96 7.09
CA ALA A 9 -2.04 -24.69 8.30
C ALA A 9 -1.33 -23.33 8.23
N LYS A 10 -0.94 -22.90 7.03
CA LYS A 10 -0.32 -21.59 6.77
C LYS A 10 -1.29 -20.44 7.05
N VAL A 11 -2.55 -20.56 6.62
CA VAL A 11 -3.58 -19.55 6.92
C VAL A 11 -3.84 -19.49 8.42
N ARG A 12 -3.97 -20.63 9.09
CA ARG A 12 -4.11 -20.67 10.56
C ARG A 12 -2.96 -20.01 11.29
N LEU A 13 -1.72 -20.19 10.82
CA LEU A 13 -0.55 -19.52 11.38
C LEU A 13 -0.63 -17.99 11.22
N VAL A 14 -0.95 -17.50 10.02
CA VAL A 14 -1.11 -16.05 9.76
C VAL A 14 -2.20 -15.44 10.63
N VAL A 15 -3.37 -16.08 10.69
CA VAL A 15 -4.50 -15.62 11.51
C VAL A 15 -4.16 -15.66 12.99
N GLY A 16 -3.53 -16.75 13.46
CA GLY A 16 -3.11 -16.90 14.85
C GLY A 16 -2.11 -15.83 15.28
N LEU A 17 -1.11 -15.51 14.43
CA LEU A 17 -0.15 -14.44 14.71
C LEU A 17 -0.79 -13.05 14.68
N ALA A 18 -1.71 -12.79 13.74
CA ALA A 18 -2.45 -11.54 13.71
C ALA A 18 -3.31 -11.38 14.99
N ALA A 19 -4.02 -12.43 15.39
CA ALA A 19 -4.82 -12.43 16.62
C ALA A 19 -3.95 -12.24 17.87
N ALA A 20 -2.82 -12.94 17.96
CA ALA A 20 -1.87 -12.78 19.06
C ALA A 20 -1.31 -11.34 19.12
N GLY A 21 -1.00 -10.74 17.97
CA GLY A 21 -0.57 -9.34 17.89
C GLY A 21 -1.64 -8.37 18.38
N CYS A 22 -2.90 -8.57 17.98
CA CYS A 22 -4.03 -7.79 18.49
C CYS A 22 -4.12 -7.91 20.02
N VAL A 23 -4.14 -9.13 20.56
CA VAL A 23 -4.20 -9.36 22.01
C VAL A 23 -3.03 -8.66 22.71
N ALA A 24 -1.80 -8.86 22.22
CA ALA A 24 -0.60 -8.30 22.82
C ALA A 24 -0.63 -6.76 22.90
N VAL A 25 -1.10 -6.08 21.85
CA VAL A 25 -1.20 -4.61 21.85
C VAL A 25 -2.21 -4.12 22.90
N PHE A 26 -3.31 -4.84 23.12
CA PHE A 26 -4.30 -4.45 24.14
C PHE A 26 -3.87 -4.76 25.58
N LEU A 27 -2.80 -5.52 25.78
CA LEU A 27 -2.14 -5.67 27.09
C LEU A 27 -1.29 -4.45 27.46
N LEU A 28 -0.92 -3.61 26.48
CA LEU A 28 -0.21 -2.37 26.73
C LEU A 28 -1.18 -1.29 27.25
N PRO A 29 -0.69 -0.33 28.05
CA PRO A 29 -1.46 0.87 28.36
C PRO A 29 -1.83 1.63 27.07
N ALA A 30 -2.85 2.49 27.15
CA ALA A 30 -3.19 3.38 26.04
C ALA A 30 -1.95 4.17 25.60
N ILE A 31 -1.77 4.28 24.29
CA ILE A 31 -0.58 4.91 23.70
C ILE A 31 -1.00 6.31 23.22
N PRO A 32 -0.66 7.39 23.95
CA PRO A 32 -1.01 8.75 23.52
C PRO A 32 -0.17 9.18 22.32
N GLN A 33 -0.61 10.23 21.61
CA GLN A 33 0.22 10.87 20.61
C GLN A 33 1.40 11.58 21.29
N ASP A 34 2.62 11.15 20.96
CA ASP A 34 3.82 11.85 21.39
C ASP A 34 3.87 13.26 20.75
N PRO A 35 3.94 14.35 21.54
CA PRO A 35 4.08 15.71 20.99
C PRO A 35 5.34 15.90 20.15
N ALA A 36 6.42 15.17 20.45
CA ALA A 36 7.66 15.23 19.68
C ALA A 36 7.49 14.73 18.24
N TYR A 37 6.42 13.97 17.95
CA TYR A 37 6.07 13.53 16.60
C TYR A 37 5.84 14.70 15.62
N HIS A 38 5.49 15.89 16.15
CA HIS A 38 5.28 17.10 15.35
C HIS A 38 6.57 17.92 15.15
N ALA A 39 7.65 17.58 15.86
CA ALA A 39 8.89 18.35 15.90
C ALA A 39 9.88 17.91 14.81
N PHE A 40 9.64 18.34 13.56
CA PHE A 40 10.57 18.09 12.45
C PHE A 40 11.85 18.90 12.59
N VAL A 41 12.98 18.32 12.13
CA VAL A 41 14.28 19.03 12.16
C VAL A 41 14.34 20.16 11.13
N ASP A 42 13.77 19.96 9.95
CA ASP A 42 13.75 20.96 8.88
C ASP A 42 12.47 21.78 8.94
N GLN A 43 12.58 22.96 9.54
CA GLN A 43 11.49 23.93 9.70
C GLN A 43 11.63 25.14 8.77
N ARG A 44 12.50 25.04 7.75
CA ARG A 44 12.80 26.19 6.89
C ARG A 44 11.56 26.66 6.14
N ARG A 45 11.39 27.99 6.12
CA ARG A 45 10.39 28.67 5.31
C ARG A 45 11.00 29.10 3.99
N ILE A 46 10.43 28.62 2.87
CA ILE A 46 10.86 28.99 1.51
C ILE A 46 9.62 29.44 0.74
N TRP A 47 9.73 30.57 0.04
CA TRP A 47 8.63 31.21 -0.70
C TRP A 47 7.33 31.38 0.12
N GLY A 48 7.47 31.67 1.41
CA GLY A 48 6.34 31.86 2.33
C GLY A 48 5.73 30.58 2.90
N VAL A 49 6.14 29.39 2.44
CA VAL A 49 5.61 28.11 2.93
C VAL A 49 6.46 27.62 4.11
N PRO A 50 5.88 27.43 5.31
CA PRO A 50 6.59 26.83 6.45
C PRO A 50 6.88 25.34 6.20
N ASN A 51 7.92 24.80 6.84
CA ASN A 51 8.33 23.39 6.69
C ASN A 51 8.43 22.96 5.22
N PHE A 52 8.98 23.83 4.36
CA PHE A 52 8.81 23.77 2.91
C PHE A 52 9.07 22.38 2.32
N TRP A 53 10.18 21.76 2.70
CA TRP A 53 10.55 20.44 2.17
C TRP A 53 9.63 19.33 2.66
N ASN A 54 9.08 19.43 3.88
CA ASN A 54 8.10 18.48 4.39
C ASN A 54 6.76 18.63 3.68
N VAL A 55 6.40 19.83 3.20
CA VAL A 55 5.18 20.07 2.41
C VAL A 55 5.35 19.58 0.96
N VAL A 56 6.37 20.08 0.26
CA VAL A 56 6.56 19.89 -1.20
C VAL A 56 6.93 18.44 -1.55
N SER A 57 7.63 17.73 -0.66
CA SER A 57 7.97 16.31 -0.87
C SER A 57 6.75 15.38 -0.90
N ASN A 58 5.54 15.87 -0.64
CA ASN A 58 4.29 15.11 -0.80
C ASN A 58 3.70 15.14 -2.22
N LEU A 59 4.09 16.08 -3.08
CA LEU A 59 3.60 16.15 -4.47
C LEU A 59 3.76 14.83 -5.26
N PRO A 60 4.87 14.07 -5.10
CA PRO A 60 5.03 12.79 -5.75
C PRO A 60 3.93 11.77 -5.40
N PHE A 61 3.37 11.79 -4.19
CA PHE A 61 2.24 10.90 -3.86
C PHE A 61 1.06 11.14 -4.79
N THR A 62 0.63 12.39 -4.97
CA THR A 62 -0.49 12.73 -5.86
C THR A 62 -0.19 12.35 -7.30
N ALA A 63 1.00 12.67 -7.82
CA ALA A 63 1.38 12.34 -9.19
C ALA A 63 1.39 10.81 -9.45
N VAL A 64 2.01 10.06 -8.55
CA VAL A 64 2.08 8.59 -8.60
C VAL A 64 0.68 7.97 -8.47
N GLY A 65 -0.11 8.46 -7.53
CA GLY A 65 -1.47 8.01 -7.30
C GLY A 65 -2.36 8.20 -8.52
N VAL A 66 -2.29 9.36 -9.19
CA VAL A 66 -3.02 9.62 -10.44
C VAL A 66 -2.59 8.66 -11.55
N ALA A 67 -1.27 8.49 -11.75
CA ALA A 67 -0.74 7.57 -12.75
C ALA A 67 -1.21 6.13 -12.50
N GLY A 68 -1.15 5.68 -11.25
CA GLY A 68 -1.62 4.36 -10.83
C GLY A 68 -3.13 4.17 -11.00
N LEU A 69 -3.92 5.19 -10.68
CA LEU A 69 -5.38 5.17 -10.84
C LEU A 69 -5.78 5.02 -12.31
N ILE A 70 -5.10 5.74 -13.22
CA ILE A 70 -5.30 5.60 -14.67
C ILE A 70 -4.99 4.17 -15.13
N ILE A 71 -3.88 3.59 -14.63
CA ILE A 71 -3.48 2.21 -14.95
C ILE A 71 -4.52 1.21 -14.43
N ALA A 72 -4.99 1.37 -13.18
CA ALA A 72 -5.94 0.48 -12.53
C ALA A 72 -7.35 0.52 -13.15
N ARG A 73 -7.76 1.67 -13.71
CA ARG A 73 -9.01 1.82 -14.48
C ARG A 73 -8.95 1.17 -15.85
N SER A 74 -7.75 1.01 -16.43
CA SER A 74 -7.58 0.36 -17.72
C SER A 74 -7.89 -1.14 -17.68
N ARG A 75 -8.04 -1.78 -18.85
CA ARG A 75 -8.28 -3.23 -18.93
C ARG A 75 -7.10 -4.00 -18.32
N LEU A 76 -7.38 -4.74 -17.24
CA LEU A 76 -6.42 -5.50 -16.44
C LEU A 76 -6.09 -6.85 -17.09
N VAL A 77 -5.53 -6.84 -18.29
CA VAL A 77 -5.29 -8.06 -19.10
C VAL A 77 -4.24 -8.99 -18.47
N GLY A 78 -3.38 -8.50 -17.57
CA GLY A 78 -2.48 -9.33 -16.76
C GLY A 78 -2.66 -9.15 -15.24
N GLY A 79 -3.77 -8.52 -14.85
CA GLY A 79 -4.16 -8.32 -13.46
C GLY A 79 -5.20 -9.35 -13.02
N ILE A 80 -5.60 -9.28 -11.75
CA ILE A 80 -6.78 -9.98 -11.22
C ILE A 80 -7.95 -8.97 -11.21
N PRO A 81 -8.93 -9.05 -12.13
CA PRO A 81 -10.01 -8.08 -12.23
C PRO A 81 -10.86 -7.93 -10.96
N GLU A 82 -11.03 -9.01 -10.21
CA GLU A 82 -11.80 -9.08 -8.95
C GLU A 82 -11.18 -8.23 -7.83
N LEU A 83 -9.88 -7.94 -7.94
CA LEU A 83 -9.15 -7.08 -7.00
C LEU A 83 -9.10 -5.61 -7.46
N ARG A 84 -9.79 -5.24 -8.54
CA ARG A 84 -9.78 -3.87 -9.08
C ARG A 84 -10.15 -2.82 -8.03
N ALA A 85 -11.16 -3.09 -7.21
CA ALA A 85 -11.55 -2.18 -6.15
C ALA A 85 -10.38 -1.88 -5.19
N GLY A 86 -9.55 -2.89 -4.88
CA GLY A 86 -8.37 -2.73 -4.04
C GLY A 86 -7.27 -1.89 -4.71
N TYR A 87 -6.98 -2.10 -5.99
CA TYR A 87 -6.03 -1.24 -6.73
C TYR A 87 -6.51 0.22 -6.77
N LEU A 88 -7.81 0.44 -7.04
CA LEU A 88 -8.39 1.78 -7.10
C LEU A 88 -8.35 2.45 -5.72
N ALA A 89 -8.72 1.74 -4.66
CA ALA A 89 -8.68 2.23 -3.29
C ALA A 89 -7.25 2.58 -2.85
N PHE A 90 -6.27 1.74 -3.18
CA PHE A 90 -4.85 2.02 -2.92
C PHE A 90 -4.41 3.34 -3.56
N PHE A 91 -4.61 3.48 -4.87
CA PHE A 91 -4.17 4.68 -5.58
C PHE A 91 -4.98 5.91 -5.20
N ALA A 92 -6.27 5.77 -4.85
CA ALA A 92 -7.04 6.86 -4.27
C ALA A 92 -6.47 7.30 -2.91
N GLY A 93 -6.11 6.36 -2.04
CA GLY A 93 -5.39 6.64 -0.79
C GLY A 93 -4.10 7.39 -1.05
N VAL A 94 -3.24 6.90 -1.95
CA VAL A 94 -1.99 7.56 -2.34
C VAL A 94 -2.22 8.98 -2.90
N ILE A 95 -3.26 9.20 -3.71
CA ILE A 95 -3.61 10.55 -4.17
C ILE A 95 -3.90 11.48 -2.99
N LEU A 96 -4.70 11.00 -2.03
CA LEU A 96 -5.17 11.75 -0.88
C LEU A 96 -4.08 11.96 0.20
N VAL A 97 -3.09 11.06 0.31
CA VAL A 97 -1.92 11.25 1.18
C VAL A 97 -1.19 12.54 0.82
N GLY A 98 -1.07 12.86 -0.48
CA GLY A 98 -0.39 14.09 -0.94
C GLY A 98 -0.91 15.37 -0.26
N PRO A 99 -2.17 15.78 -0.48
CA PRO A 99 -2.74 16.97 0.16
C PRO A 99 -2.96 16.79 1.67
N GLY A 100 -3.28 15.59 2.15
CA GLY A 100 -3.49 15.32 3.59
C GLY A 100 -2.21 15.52 4.41
N SER A 101 -1.11 14.93 3.95
CA SER A 101 0.22 15.11 4.53
C SER A 101 0.75 16.54 4.36
N ALA A 102 0.52 17.15 3.19
CA ALA A 102 0.90 18.55 2.98
C ALA A 102 0.19 19.50 3.96
N LEU A 103 -1.12 19.29 4.20
CA LEU A 103 -1.89 20.06 5.18
C LEU A 103 -1.34 19.87 6.60
N TYR A 104 -1.03 18.64 6.98
CA TYR A 104 -0.38 18.34 8.26
C TYR A 104 0.96 19.09 8.40
N HIS A 105 1.79 19.09 7.36
CA HIS A 105 3.10 19.74 7.43
C HIS A 105 3.06 21.27 7.37
N LEU A 106 1.99 21.86 6.87
CA LEU A 106 1.77 23.31 6.94
C LEU A 106 1.55 23.79 8.39
N ASP A 107 0.84 22.99 9.19
CA ASP A 107 0.55 23.27 10.60
C ASP A 107 0.57 21.97 11.43
N PRO A 108 1.75 21.50 11.86
CA PRO A 108 1.90 20.18 12.49
C PRO A 108 1.22 20.08 13.87
N THR A 109 0.04 19.48 13.91
CA THR A 109 -0.71 19.22 15.14
C THR A 109 -1.42 17.86 15.08
N SER A 110 -1.87 17.33 16.21
CA SER A 110 -2.71 16.12 16.24
C SER A 110 -4.00 16.29 15.43
N ALA A 111 -4.53 17.51 15.34
CA ALA A 111 -5.76 17.78 14.59
C ALA A 111 -5.54 17.70 13.07
N THR A 112 -4.43 18.25 12.58
CA THR A 112 -4.10 18.20 11.15
C THR A 112 -3.54 16.82 10.74
N LEU A 113 -2.92 16.09 11.67
CA LEU A 113 -2.39 14.73 11.46
C LEU A 113 -3.48 13.71 11.09
N VAL A 114 -4.74 13.94 11.47
CA VAL A 114 -5.87 13.11 11.04
C VAL A 114 -5.95 13.02 9.52
N TRP A 115 -5.71 14.15 8.83
CA TRP A 115 -5.80 14.24 7.38
C TRP A 115 -4.66 13.54 6.65
N ASP A 116 -3.54 13.31 7.31
CA ASP A 116 -2.45 12.46 6.81
C ASP A 116 -2.76 10.97 7.07
N ARG A 117 -3.19 10.64 8.30
CA ARG A 117 -3.42 9.25 8.71
C ARG A 117 -4.59 8.59 7.99
N LEU A 118 -5.71 9.28 7.79
CA LEU A 118 -6.87 8.71 7.10
C LEU A 118 -6.51 8.15 5.71
N PRO A 119 -5.95 8.94 4.78
CA PRO A 119 -5.59 8.41 3.47
C PRO A 119 -4.44 7.40 3.50
N MET A 120 -3.51 7.49 4.47
CA MET A 120 -2.51 6.44 4.70
C MET A 120 -3.18 5.09 5.04
N THR A 121 -4.16 5.07 5.95
CA THR A 121 -4.87 3.82 6.30
C THR A 121 -5.66 3.25 5.13
N LEU A 122 -6.26 4.10 4.28
CA LEU A 122 -6.89 3.66 3.03
C LEU A 122 -5.88 2.94 2.14
N ALA A 123 -4.70 3.53 1.92
CA ALA A 123 -3.65 2.94 1.10
C ALA A 123 -3.15 1.61 1.70
N PHE A 124 -2.80 1.56 2.99
CA PHE A 124 -2.29 0.33 3.61
C PHE A 124 -3.30 -0.81 3.59
N MET A 125 -4.55 -0.55 3.97
CA MET A 125 -5.57 -1.59 4.06
C MET A 125 -5.97 -2.10 2.67
N ALA A 126 -6.02 -1.22 1.67
CA ALA A 126 -6.24 -1.62 0.28
C ALA A 126 -5.08 -2.47 -0.26
N PHE A 127 -3.83 -2.07 -0.03
CA PHE A 127 -2.67 -2.86 -0.44
C PHE A 127 -2.62 -4.22 0.26
N PHE A 128 -2.91 -4.25 1.56
CA PHE A 128 -2.95 -5.48 2.34
C PHE A 128 -4.04 -6.45 1.84
N SER A 129 -5.23 -5.94 1.56
CA SER A 129 -6.33 -6.70 0.96
C SER A 129 -5.96 -7.27 -0.42
N VAL A 130 -5.31 -6.47 -1.28
CA VAL A 130 -4.80 -6.94 -2.57
C VAL A 130 -3.77 -8.05 -2.36
N LEU A 131 -2.84 -7.90 -1.42
CA LEU A 131 -1.82 -8.92 -1.15
C LEU A 131 -2.44 -10.26 -0.74
N ILE A 132 -3.46 -10.24 0.13
CA ILE A 132 -4.24 -11.42 0.51
C ILE A 132 -4.88 -12.05 -0.73
N GLY A 133 -5.48 -11.22 -1.60
CA GLY A 133 -6.08 -11.65 -2.85
C GLY A 133 -5.10 -12.32 -3.80
N GLU A 134 -3.90 -11.74 -3.95
CA GLU A 134 -2.88 -12.22 -4.87
C GLU A 134 -2.07 -13.40 -4.34
N SER A 135 -1.98 -13.60 -3.02
CA SER A 135 -1.10 -14.62 -2.43
C SER A 135 -1.87 -15.79 -1.83
N ILE A 136 -3.08 -15.57 -1.32
CA ILE A 136 -3.85 -16.58 -0.58
C ILE A 136 -5.12 -16.96 -1.34
N CYS A 137 -6.02 -15.99 -1.52
CA CYS A 137 -7.33 -16.25 -2.12
C CYS A 137 -7.97 -14.95 -2.63
N VAL A 138 -8.24 -14.89 -3.94
CA VAL A 138 -8.86 -13.74 -4.62
C VAL A 138 -10.17 -13.32 -3.95
N ARG A 139 -11.03 -14.31 -3.63
CA ARG A 139 -12.31 -14.07 -2.95
C ARG A 139 -12.12 -13.41 -1.59
N ALA A 140 -11.18 -13.91 -0.79
CA ALA A 140 -10.87 -13.34 0.52
C ALA A 140 -10.34 -11.91 0.41
N GLY A 141 -9.40 -11.66 -0.52
CA GLY A 141 -8.87 -10.32 -0.76
C GLY A 141 -9.99 -9.32 -1.11
N SER A 142 -10.85 -9.67 -2.06
CA SER A 142 -11.98 -8.83 -2.49
C SER A 142 -12.99 -8.60 -1.36
N LEU A 143 -13.34 -9.65 -0.61
CA LEU A 143 -14.29 -9.57 0.51
C LEU A 143 -13.77 -8.72 1.68
N PHE A 144 -12.48 -8.83 2.02
CA PHE A 144 -11.90 -8.14 3.16
C PHE A 144 -11.51 -6.68 2.90
N LEU A 145 -11.55 -6.20 1.65
CA LEU A 145 -11.17 -4.83 1.32
C LEU A 145 -11.89 -3.79 2.20
N TRP A 146 -13.22 -3.77 2.15
CA TRP A 146 -13.99 -2.74 2.85
C TRP A 146 -13.98 -2.91 4.37
N PRO A 147 -14.11 -4.13 4.94
CA PRO A 147 -13.88 -4.33 6.37
C PRO A 147 -12.52 -3.79 6.86
N LEU A 148 -11.44 -4.08 6.14
CA LEU A 148 -10.10 -3.61 6.49
C LEU A 148 -9.99 -2.07 6.39
N VAL A 149 -10.53 -1.47 5.33
CA VAL A 149 -10.57 0.00 5.18
C VAL A 149 -11.36 0.66 6.33
N LEU A 150 -12.51 0.09 6.70
CA LEU A 150 -13.32 0.59 7.81
C LEU A 150 -12.56 0.50 9.14
N ILE A 151 -11.86 -0.62 9.40
CA ILE A 151 -10.98 -0.76 10.57
C ILE A 151 -9.88 0.31 10.55
N GLY A 152 -9.27 0.55 9.38
CA GLY A 152 -8.29 1.62 9.18
C GLY A 152 -8.84 3.00 9.59
N PHE A 153 -10.00 3.38 9.06
CA PHE A 153 -10.62 4.67 9.36
C PHE A 153 -11.06 4.77 10.81
N ALA A 154 -11.71 3.73 11.33
CA ALA A 154 -12.14 3.67 12.72
C ALA A 154 -10.95 3.82 13.68
N SER A 155 -9.77 3.27 13.34
CA SER A 155 -8.57 3.40 14.16
C SER A 155 -8.11 4.86 14.31
N VAL A 156 -8.18 5.66 13.25
CA VAL A 156 -7.79 7.08 13.26
C VAL A 156 -8.84 7.92 13.98
N VAL A 157 -10.12 7.65 13.71
CA VAL A 157 -11.25 8.35 14.35
C VAL A 157 -11.23 8.09 15.86
N TYR A 158 -11.04 6.84 16.28
CA TYR A 158 -10.93 6.45 17.68
C TYR A 158 -9.75 7.16 18.36
N TRP A 159 -8.56 7.13 17.73
CA TRP A 159 -7.40 7.86 18.23
C TRP A 159 -7.72 9.35 18.39
N HIS A 160 -8.31 10.00 17.37
CA HIS A 160 -8.57 11.44 17.42
C HIS A 160 -9.54 11.83 18.54
N PHE A 161 -10.64 11.09 18.73
CA PHE A 161 -11.58 11.37 19.81
C PHE A 161 -11.00 11.10 21.19
N SER A 162 -10.20 10.04 21.36
CA SER A 162 -9.51 9.76 22.62
C SER A 162 -8.44 10.81 22.92
N GLU A 163 -7.75 11.32 21.90
CA GLU A 163 -6.76 12.41 22.01
C GLU A 163 -7.43 13.70 22.49
N ILE A 164 -8.57 14.09 21.89
CA ILE A 164 -9.34 15.27 22.34
C ILE A 164 -9.86 15.10 23.77
N ALA A 165 -10.20 13.86 24.17
CA ALA A 165 -10.63 13.55 25.53
C ALA A 165 -9.46 13.52 26.54
N GLY A 166 -8.22 13.74 26.10
CA GLY A 166 -7.03 13.82 26.94
C GLY A 166 -6.39 12.48 27.31
N SER A 167 -6.91 11.35 26.80
CA SER A 167 -6.29 10.03 27.02
C SER A 167 -5.32 9.66 25.91
N GLY A 168 -5.73 9.84 24.66
CA GLY A 168 -4.98 9.45 23.46
C GLY A 168 -4.74 7.94 23.36
N ASP A 169 -5.28 7.28 22.33
CA ASP A 169 -5.04 5.85 22.15
C ASP A 169 -4.78 5.44 20.70
N LEU A 170 -3.49 5.27 20.39
CA LEU A 170 -2.96 4.86 19.10
C LEU A 170 -2.94 3.34 18.91
N ARG A 171 -3.31 2.51 19.89
CA ARG A 171 -3.16 1.05 19.80
C ARG A 171 -3.80 0.45 18.56
N LEU A 172 -5.03 0.86 18.23
CA LEU A 172 -5.70 0.42 17.02
C LEU A 172 -4.98 0.87 15.74
N TYR A 173 -4.52 2.12 15.69
CA TYR A 173 -3.78 2.64 14.55
C TYR A 173 -2.42 1.95 14.39
N ALA A 174 -1.75 1.64 15.50
CA ALA A 174 -0.50 0.89 15.54
C ALA A 174 -0.67 -0.54 14.99
N LEU A 175 -1.80 -1.21 15.25
CA LEU A 175 -2.12 -2.49 14.61
C LEU A 175 -2.30 -2.32 13.10
N VAL A 176 -3.08 -1.33 12.67
CA VAL A 176 -3.30 -1.05 11.24
C VAL A 176 -1.98 -0.78 10.51
N GLN A 177 -1.08 -0.02 11.11
CA GLN A 177 0.20 0.35 10.50
C GLN A 177 1.25 -0.75 10.64
N PHE A 178 1.60 -1.17 11.85
CA PHE A 178 2.77 -2.02 12.08
C PHE A 178 2.47 -3.51 11.99
N LEU A 179 1.34 -3.99 12.49
CA LEU A 179 1.01 -5.42 12.40
C LEU A 179 0.83 -5.83 10.93
N SER A 180 0.15 -4.99 10.13
CA SER A 180 0.03 -5.26 8.68
C SER A 180 1.40 -5.35 8.00
N MET A 181 2.36 -4.49 8.37
CA MET A 181 3.73 -4.53 7.86
C MET A 181 4.52 -5.76 8.25
N VAL A 182 4.19 -6.43 9.36
CA VAL A 182 4.80 -7.71 9.74
C VAL A 182 4.12 -8.87 9.03
N ILE A 183 2.80 -8.84 8.92
CA ILE A 183 2.02 -9.91 8.29
C ILE A 183 2.24 -9.96 6.77
N MET A 184 2.43 -8.81 6.10
CA MET A 184 2.68 -8.78 4.66
C MET A 184 3.91 -9.61 4.22
N PRO A 185 5.13 -9.40 4.79
CA PRO A 185 6.29 -10.27 4.58
C PRO A 185 6.01 -11.73 4.90
N LEU A 186 5.32 -12.01 6.01
CA LEU A 186 5.00 -13.38 6.41
C LEU A 186 4.14 -14.08 5.35
N ILE A 187 3.14 -13.40 4.79
CA ILE A 187 2.34 -13.92 3.69
C ILE A 187 3.23 -14.23 2.48
N LEU A 188 4.14 -13.33 2.11
CA LEU A 188 5.06 -13.55 0.98
C LEU A 188 6.04 -14.72 1.18
N LEU A 189 6.43 -14.99 2.43
CA LEU A 189 7.30 -16.12 2.77
C LEU A 189 6.54 -17.45 2.75
N LEU A 190 5.30 -17.45 3.26
CA LEU A 190 4.50 -18.67 3.40
C LEU A 190 3.79 -19.06 2.10
N PHE A 191 3.36 -18.08 1.31
CA PHE A 191 2.58 -18.26 0.11
C PHE A 191 3.36 -17.78 -1.12
N ARG A 192 3.40 -18.60 -2.16
CA ARG A 192 3.95 -18.17 -3.45
C ARG A 192 2.88 -17.32 -4.15
N SER A 193 3.09 -16.00 -4.18
CA SER A 193 2.29 -15.15 -5.07
C SER A 193 2.60 -15.53 -6.52
N PRO A 194 1.61 -15.99 -7.31
CA PRO A 194 1.84 -16.38 -8.69
C PRO A 194 2.11 -15.19 -9.61
N ILE A 195 1.91 -13.94 -9.14
CA ILE A 195 1.82 -12.79 -10.05
C ILE A 195 2.89 -11.71 -9.80
N SER A 196 3.52 -11.60 -8.62
CA SER A 196 4.77 -10.79 -8.47
C SER A 196 5.34 -10.68 -7.05
N ALA A 197 5.91 -11.75 -6.48
CA ALA A 197 6.55 -11.64 -5.16
C ALA A 197 7.65 -10.55 -5.10
N GLY A 198 8.49 -10.42 -6.15
CA GLY A 198 9.58 -9.44 -6.19
C GLY A 198 9.10 -7.98 -6.15
N TRP A 199 8.07 -7.63 -6.91
CA TRP A 199 7.50 -6.27 -6.89
C TRP A 199 6.93 -5.93 -5.51
N THR A 200 6.22 -6.87 -4.88
CA THR A 200 5.66 -6.67 -3.53
C THR A 200 6.75 -6.49 -2.48
N TRP A 201 7.82 -7.30 -2.54
CA TRP A 201 9.00 -7.10 -1.69
C TRP A 201 9.62 -5.71 -1.86
N SER A 202 9.71 -5.21 -3.10
CA SER A 202 10.21 -3.85 -3.35
C SER A 202 9.31 -2.75 -2.78
N VAL A 203 7.98 -2.91 -2.81
CA VAL A 203 7.04 -1.96 -2.18
C VAL A 203 7.23 -1.95 -0.66
N ILE A 204 7.27 -3.12 -0.03
CA ILE A 204 7.49 -3.26 1.41
C ILE A 204 8.86 -2.70 1.80
N GLY A 205 9.90 -3.01 1.03
CA GLY A 205 11.25 -2.52 1.24
C GLY A 205 11.34 -1.01 1.13
N ALA A 206 10.73 -0.39 0.11
CA ALA A 206 10.69 1.06 -0.05
C ALA A 206 10.05 1.74 1.17
N TYR A 207 8.96 1.18 1.69
CA TYR A 207 8.30 1.71 2.88
C TYR A 207 9.12 1.46 4.17
N ALA A 208 9.80 0.31 4.30
CA ALA A 208 10.71 0.06 5.42
C ALA A 208 11.88 1.05 5.45
N VAL A 209 12.49 1.32 4.29
CA VAL A 209 13.56 2.33 4.15
C VAL A 209 13.00 3.74 4.40
N SER A 210 11.77 4.03 3.98
CA SER A 210 11.06 5.27 4.32
C SER A 210 10.96 5.49 5.84
N LYS A 211 10.54 4.46 6.61
CA LYS A 211 10.51 4.53 8.07
C LYS A 211 11.90 4.67 8.69
N ALA A 212 12.93 4.03 8.13
CA ALA A 212 14.30 4.21 8.60
C ALA A 212 14.79 5.65 8.36
N ALA A 213 14.45 6.25 7.22
CA ALA A 213 14.75 7.66 6.94
C ALA A 213 14.05 8.60 7.93
N GLU A 214 12.80 8.31 8.30
CA GLU A 214 12.07 9.07 9.33
C GLU A 214 12.77 9.04 10.69
N LEU A 215 13.24 7.86 11.13
CA LEU A 215 14.00 7.73 12.38
C LEU A 215 15.35 8.47 12.31
N ALA A 216 15.90 8.62 11.11
CA ALA A 216 17.14 9.32 10.85
C ALA A 216 16.93 10.78 10.40
N ASP A 217 15.80 11.43 10.76
CA ASP A 217 15.48 12.80 10.34
C ASP A 217 16.63 13.78 10.58
N GLY A 218 17.06 13.90 11.85
CA GLY A 218 18.19 14.72 12.27
C GLY A 218 19.52 14.31 11.64
N PRO A 219 19.95 13.03 11.73
CA PRO A 219 21.20 12.57 11.12
C PRO A 219 21.30 12.84 9.61
N ILE A 220 20.24 12.60 8.84
CA ILE A 220 20.20 12.87 7.40
C ILE A 220 20.30 14.39 7.16
N TYR A 221 19.57 15.19 7.93
CA TYR A 221 19.62 16.64 7.82
C TYR A 221 21.01 17.21 8.15
N ALA A 222 21.67 16.70 9.19
CA ALA A 222 23.02 17.11 9.57
C ALA A 222 24.06 16.79 8.50
N LEU A 223 23.88 15.68 7.75
CA LEU A 223 24.80 15.26 6.70
C LEU A 223 24.63 16.08 5.40
N PHE A 224 23.38 16.31 4.97
CA PHE A 224 23.11 16.93 3.67
C PHE A 224 22.78 18.42 3.75
N GLY A 225 22.20 18.91 4.84
CA GLY A 225 21.85 20.32 5.07
C GLY A 225 20.70 20.89 4.21
N PHE A 226 20.38 20.28 3.07
CA PHE A 226 19.28 20.71 2.21
C PHE A 226 18.08 19.75 2.19
N VAL A 227 18.21 18.53 2.71
CA VAL A 227 17.14 17.53 2.78
C VAL A 227 17.16 16.86 4.17
N SER A 228 16.00 16.58 4.73
CA SER A 228 15.85 15.87 6.00
C SER A 228 15.36 14.45 5.80
N GLY A 229 15.58 13.57 6.78
CA GLY A 229 15.07 12.20 6.69
C GLY A 229 13.55 12.13 6.55
N HIS A 230 12.83 13.09 7.12
CA HIS A 230 11.39 13.23 6.97
C HIS A 230 10.96 13.58 5.53
N SER A 231 11.64 14.53 4.88
CA SER A 231 11.36 14.79 3.46
C SER A 231 11.75 13.60 2.56
N VAL A 232 12.83 12.86 2.89
CA VAL A 232 13.24 11.64 2.19
C VAL A 232 12.21 10.52 2.37
N LYS A 233 11.59 10.37 3.55
CA LYS A 233 10.58 9.33 3.78
C LYS A 233 9.40 9.48 2.83
N HIS A 234 8.97 10.71 2.52
CA HIS A 234 7.86 10.95 1.60
C HIS A 234 8.20 10.46 0.21
N LEU A 235 9.41 10.78 -0.28
CA LEU A 235 9.87 10.35 -1.60
C LEU A 235 9.97 8.82 -1.70
N LEU A 236 10.49 8.16 -0.66
CA LEU A 236 10.62 6.70 -0.62
C LEU A 236 9.25 6.01 -0.57
N ALA A 237 8.33 6.52 0.25
CA ALA A 237 6.97 5.98 0.35
C ALA A 237 6.18 6.19 -0.95
N ALA A 238 6.29 7.37 -1.59
CA ALA A 238 5.73 7.61 -2.91
C ALA A 238 6.37 6.69 -3.98
N GLY A 239 7.67 6.42 -3.85
CA GLY A 239 8.40 5.41 -4.63
C GLY A 239 7.79 4.02 -4.51
N GLY A 240 7.36 3.61 -3.32
CA GLY A 240 6.59 2.37 -3.12
C GLY A 240 5.30 2.33 -3.97
N GLY A 241 4.55 3.42 -3.99
CA GLY A 241 3.38 3.57 -4.86
C GLY A 241 3.74 3.49 -6.36
N LEU A 242 4.87 4.06 -6.76
CA LEU A 242 5.34 4.04 -8.15
C LEU A 242 5.73 2.63 -8.57
N ILE A 243 6.45 1.90 -7.72
CA ILE A 243 6.82 0.49 -7.91
C ILE A 243 5.54 -0.32 -8.16
N PHE A 244 4.50 -0.11 -7.35
CA PHE A 244 3.24 -0.82 -7.52
C PHE A 244 2.52 -0.46 -8.83
N ALA A 245 2.51 0.82 -9.21
CA ALA A 245 1.96 1.27 -10.49
C ALA A 245 2.70 0.66 -11.70
N VAL A 246 4.03 0.61 -11.63
CA VAL A 246 4.89 -0.01 -12.65
C VAL A 246 4.63 -1.52 -12.73
N ALA A 247 4.50 -2.21 -11.60
CA ALA A 247 4.17 -3.63 -11.54
C ALA A 247 2.84 -3.92 -12.25
N LEU A 248 1.79 -3.14 -11.94
CA LEU A 248 0.48 -3.28 -12.57
C LEU A 248 0.52 -3.01 -14.08
N ARG A 249 1.26 -1.99 -14.51
CA ARG A 249 1.45 -1.67 -15.93
C ARG A 249 2.20 -2.76 -16.68
N SER A 250 3.27 -3.29 -16.09
CA SER A 250 4.10 -4.35 -16.68
C SER A 250 3.26 -5.61 -16.92
N ARG A 251 2.47 -6.00 -15.93
CA ARG A 251 1.50 -7.10 -16.02
C ARG A 251 0.52 -6.93 -17.16
N ASN A 252 -0.11 -5.75 -17.26
CA ASN A 252 -1.05 -5.47 -18.35
C ASN A 252 -0.41 -5.55 -19.75
N ARG A 253 0.87 -5.17 -19.88
CA ARG A 253 1.61 -5.29 -21.15
C ARG A 253 1.90 -6.74 -21.52
N LEU A 254 2.34 -7.56 -20.55
CA LEU A 254 2.61 -8.98 -20.76
C LEU A 254 1.35 -9.75 -21.15
N GLY A 255 0.23 -9.51 -20.45
CA GLY A 255 -1.06 -10.12 -20.79
C GLY A 255 -1.50 -9.80 -22.22
N ARG A 256 -1.38 -8.54 -22.66
CA ARG A 256 -1.72 -8.13 -24.04
C ARG A 256 -0.83 -8.78 -25.10
N ARG A 257 0.47 -8.94 -24.82
CA ARG A 257 1.39 -9.66 -25.72
C ARG A 257 0.98 -11.13 -25.86
N GLY A 258 0.58 -11.77 -24.76
CA GLY A 258 0.02 -13.13 -24.77
C GLY A 258 -1.23 -13.24 -25.63
N GLU A 259 -2.23 -12.37 -25.42
CA GLU A 259 -3.46 -12.34 -26.24
C GLU A 259 -3.15 -12.13 -27.74
N SER A 260 -2.19 -11.25 -28.07
CA SER A 260 -1.82 -10.95 -29.46
C SER A 260 -1.04 -12.10 -30.13
N GLY A 261 -0.21 -12.82 -29.38
CA GLY A 261 0.51 -13.99 -29.86
C GLY A 261 -0.42 -15.17 -30.17
N VAL A 262 -1.39 -15.43 -29.29
CA VAL A 262 -2.45 -16.43 -29.52
C VAL A 262 -3.25 -16.10 -30.79
N LYS A 263 -3.61 -14.83 -31.01
CA LYS A 263 -4.33 -14.40 -32.22
C LYS A 263 -3.53 -14.55 -33.51
N ARG A 264 -2.19 -14.42 -33.47
CA ARG A 264 -1.33 -14.60 -34.64
C ARG A 264 -0.99 -16.06 -34.94
N GLY A 265 -0.93 -16.93 -33.93
CA GLY A 265 -0.67 -18.36 -34.09
C GLY A 265 -1.86 -19.18 -34.59
N GLY A 266 -3.08 -18.63 -34.55
CA GLY A 266 -4.32 -19.29 -35.01
C GLY A 266 -4.67 -19.09 -36.49
N HIS A 267 -3.73 -18.69 -37.36
CA HIS A 267 -4.01 -18.36 -38.78
C HIS A 267 -3.03 -18.99 -39.80
N THR A 268 -2.46 -20.15 -39.48
CA THR A 268 -1.81 -21.05 -40.46
C THR A 268 -2.39 -22.45 -40.22
N ALA A 269 -3.22 -23.04 -41.07
CA ALA A 269 -3.01 -23.23 -42.51
C ALA A 269 -4.31 -23.19 -43.34
N PRO A 270 -4.25 -22.68 -44.59
CA PRO A 270 -5.15 -23.08 -45.66
C PRO A 270 -4.50 -24.11 -46.61
N THR A 271 -5.37 -24.93 -47.23
CA THR A 271 -5.18 -25.74 -48.48
C THR A 271 -4.31 -27.00 -48.38
N ALA A 272 -4.62 -28.15 -49.00
CA ALA A 272 -5.55 -28.49 -50.09
C ALA A 272 -5.99 -29.98 -49.98
N LEU A 273 -7.28 -30.30 -50.18
CA LEU A 273 -7.80 -31.07 -51.32
C LEU A 273 -6.89 -32.18 -51.87
N HIS A 274 -7.29 -33.44 -51.66
CA HIS A 274 -7.14 -34.46 -52.69
C HIS A 274 -8.47 -35.24 -52.81
N THR A 275 -9.10 -35.03 -53.96
CA THR A 275 -10.17 -35.83 -54.56
C THR A 275 -9.62 -37.19 -55.01
N GLY A 276 -10.45 -38.23 -54.99
CA GLY A 276 -10.17 -39.51 -55.65
C GLY A 276 -11.22 -40.58 -55.33
N ASP A 277 -12.10 -40.82 -56.30
CA ASP A 277 -13.20 -41.80 -56.34
C ASP A 277 -12.78 -43.29 -56.35
N ASP A 278 -13.79 -44.13 -56.15
CA ASP A 278 -14.00 -45.49 -56.68
C ASP A 278 -13.10 -46.67 -56.24
N LYS A 279 -13.60 -47.49 -55.30
CA LYS A 279 -14.18 -48.85 -55.52
C LYS A 279 -14.43 -49.59 -54.21
#